data_AF-A0A848TN82-F1
#
_entry.id   AF-A0A848TN82-F1
#
_cell.length_a   1.000
_cell.length_b   1.000
_cell.length_c   1.000
_cell.angle_alpha   90.00
_cell.angle_beta   90.00
_cell.angle_gamma   90.00
#
_symmetry.space_group_name_H-M   'P 1'
#
loop_
_entity.id
_entity.type
_entity.pdbx_description
1 polymer ?
#
loop_
_entity_poly.entity_id
_entity_poly.type
_entity_poly.pdbx_seq_one_letter_code
_entity_poly.pdbx_strand_id
1 'polypeptide(L)'
;DLNERFYSGKTRALHGTHLSTGDRMWSSFPYLRPLATIIDDTLDWYGFDEFGASVHDVIGTRCDPYTGRLLTGGDYHHCCHSNLTRALAAHRGLPLPEAESHVHDVLNVFMCTGFTRDTGQYFMKASPVRPGDYIEFVAEIDLVVGLSACPGGDCSSEHSSDTAACYPLVIEVYDPGHAARQQHSVPAPSRYDRRHGT
;
A
#
# COMPACT_ATOMS: atom_id res chain seq x y z
N ASP A 1 4.37 -17.03 -4.36
CA ASP A 1 3.90 -16.83 -5.74
C ASP A 1 3.71 -15.34 -5.94
N LEU A 2 4.38 -14.70 -6.91
CA LEU A 2 4.27 -13.24 -7.12
C LEU A 2 2.99 -12.85 -7.90
N ASN A 3 2.24 -13.83 -8.40
CA ASN A 3 0.95 -13.59 -9.04
C ASN A 3 -0.16 -13.32 -8.03
N GLU A 4 -0.05 -13.89 -6.82
CA GLU A 4 -0.87 -13.50 -5.67
C GLU A 4 -0.25 -12.27 -5.01
N ARG A 5 -0.95 -11.14 -5.10
CA ARG A 5 -0.45 -9.85 -4.62
C ARG A 5 -1.57 -8.98 -4.08
N PHE A 6 -1.23 -7.91 -3.39
CA PHE A 6 -2.23 -7.02 -2.81
C PHE A 6 -3.16 -6.43 -3.88
N TYR A 7 -4.45 -6.36 -3.55
CA TYR A 7 -5.49 -5.85 -4.41
C TYR A 7 -6.25 -4.72 -3.72
N SER A 8 -5.73 -3.49 -3.86
CA SER A 8 -6.32 -2.28 -3.29
C SER A 8 -7.79 -2.12 -3.72
N GLY A 9 -8.13 -2.38 -4.98
CA GLY A 9 -9.49 -2.21 -5.49
C GLY A 9 -10.56 -3.03 -4.75
N LYS A 10 -10.28 -4.32 -4.47
CA LYS A 10 -11.24 -5.16 -3.74
C LYS A 10 -11.18 -4.91 -2.23
N THR A 11 -10.00 -4.59 -1.71
CA THR A 11 -9.82 -4.14 -0.32
C THR A 11 -10.65 -2.89 -0.05
N ARG A 12 -10.57 -1.90 -0.94
CA ARG A 12 -11.36 -0.67 -0.91
C ARG A 12 -12.87 -0.93 -0.93
N ALA A 13 -13.30 -1.89 -1.76
CA ALA A 13 -14.71 -2.25 -1.86
C ALA A 13 -15.25 -2.96 -0.61
N LEU A 14 -14.39 -3.57 0.22
CA LEU A 14 -14.79 -4.29 1.43
C LEU A 14 -14.71 -3.41 2.67
N HIS A 15 -13.70 -2.53 2.75
CA HIS A 15 -13.38 -1.79 3.98
C HIS A 15 -13.59 -0.27 3.86
N GLY A 16 -13.40 0.30 2.67
CA GLY A 16 -13.56 1.74 2.43
C GLY A 16 -12.34 2.36 1.75
N THR A 17 -12.31 3.68 1.70
CA THR A 17 -11.23 4.43 1.01
C THR A 17 -9.88 4.33 1.70
N HIS A 18 -9.88 4.05 3.01
CA HIS A 18 -8.74 4.00 3.90
C HIS A 18 -8.88 2.78 4.81
N LEU A 19 -7.77 2.30 5.36
CA LEU A 19 -7.75 1.14 6.25
C LEU A 19 -7.25 1.53 7.64
N SER A 20 -7.76 0.88 8.67
CA SER A 20 -7.20 0.94 10.02
C SER A 20 -7.34 -0.41 10.74
N THR A 21 -7.21 -0.41 12.07
CA THR A 21 -7.21 -1.60 12.92
C THR A 21 -8.42 -2.49 12.65
N GLY A 22 -8.17 -3.79 12.42
CA GLY A 22 -9.17 -4.79 12.08
C GLY A 22 -9.39 -4.99 10.57
N ASP A 23 -8.99 -4.03 9.75
CA ASP A 23 -9.07 -4.17 8.29
C ASP A 23 -8.00 -5.13 7.76
N ARG A 24 -8.28 -5.63 6.56
CA ARG A 24 -7.48 -6.66 5.90
C ARG A 24 -7.00 -6.21 4.54
N MET A 25 -5.74 -6.50 4.24
CA MET A 25 -5.20 -6.40 2.89
C MET A 25 -5.57 -7.67 2.12
N TRP A 26 -6.43 -7.56 1.10
CA TRP A 26 -6.90 -8.71 0.33
C TRP A 26 -6.03 -8.98 -0.90
N SER A 27 -5.86 -10.26 -1.25
CA SER A 27 -5.14 -10.67 -2.46
C SER A 27 -5.96 -10.55 -3.74
N SER A 28 -5.25 -10.43 -4.86
CA SER A 28 -5.78 -10.39 -6.23
C SER A 28 -6.59 -11.63 -6.57
N PHE A 29 -7.47 -11.52 -7.57
CA PHE A 29 -8.09 -12.69 -8.17
C PHE A 29 -7.02 -13.55 -8.88
N PRO A 30 -7.16 -14.89 -8.86
CA PRO A 30 -8.29 -15.66 -8.34
C PRO A 30 -8.22 -15.97 -6.83
N TYR A 31 -7.18 -15.51 -6.13
CA TYR A 31 -6.87 -15.95 -4.78
C TYR A 31 -7.82 -15.39 -3.72
N LEU A 32 -8.14 -14.09 -3.78
CA LEU A 32 -9.03 -13.36 -2.85
C LEU A 32 -9.07 -13.95 -1.42
N ARG A 33 -7.96 -13.78 -0.70
CA ARG A 33 -7.86 -14.11 0.72
C ARG A 33 -7.09 -13.01 1.45
N PRO A 34 -7.19 -12.93 2.79
CA PRO A 34 -6.36 -12.02 3.57
C PRO A 34 -4.87 -12.32 3.37
N LEU A 35 -4.09 -11.28 3.07
CA LEU A 35 -2.63 -11.30 3.04
C LEU A 35 -2.06 -10.87 4.39
N ALA A 36 -2.62 -9.81 4.94
CA ALA A 36 -2.28 -9.24 6.22
C ALA A 36 -3.52 -8.60 6.87
N THR A 37 -3.54 -8.52 8.18
CA THR A 37 -4.57 -7.83 8.97
C THR A 37 -3.90 -6.77 9.83
N ILE A 38 -4.44 -5.55 9.84
CA ILE A 38 -3.95 -4.46 10.69
C ILE A 38 -4.38 -4.76 12.12
N ILE A 39 -3.43 -4.80 13.04
CA ILE A 39 -3.69 -5.11 14.46
C ILE A 39 -3.53 -3.90 15.37
N ASP A 40 -2.83 -2.87 14.91
CA ASP A 40 -2.69 -1.60 15.62
C ASP A 40 -2.38 -0.47 14.64
N ASP A 41 -2.87 0.73 14.95
CA ASP A 41 -2.70 1.95 14.16
C ASP A 41 -2.70 3.15 15.12
N THR A 42 -1.54 3.78 15.30
CA THR A 42 -1.40 4.92 16.21
C THR A 42 -2.10 6.18 15.71
N LEU A 43 -2.54 6.20 14.45
CA LEU A 43 -3.26 7.31 13.82
C LEU A 43 -4.76 7.05 13.65
N ASP A 44 -5.32 5.96 14.19
CA ASP A 44 -6.75 5.63 14.08
C ASP A 44 -7.67 6.76 14.62
N TRP A 45 -7.17 7.53 15.60
CA TRP A 45 -7.85 8.71 16.14
C TRP A 45 -8.15 9.80 15.09
N TYR A 46 -7.48 9.80 13.94
CA TYR A 46 -7.67 10.79 12.88
C TYR A 46 -9.08 10.70 12.27
N GLY A 47 -9.62 9.50 12.12
CA GLY A 47 -10.91 9.25 11.50
C GLY A 47 -11.03 9.90 10.11
N PHE A 48 -12.09 10.68 9.90
CA PHE A 48 -12.26 11.52 8.71
C PHE A 48 -12.36 12.98 9.09
N ASP A 49 -11.57 13.84 8.44
CA ASP A 49 -11.60 15.28 8.69
C ASP A 49 -12.77 15.99 7.97
N GLU A 50 -12.88 17.31 8.19
CA GLU A 50 -13.95 18.14 7.61
C GLU A 50 -13.96 18.16 6.07
N PHE A 51 -12.83 17.85 5.43
CA PHE A 51 -12.67 17.78 3.97
C PHE A 51 -12.95 16.37 3.43
N GLY A 52 -13.16 15.38 4.32
CA GLY A 52 -13.32 13.97 3.96
C GLY A 52 -12.00 13.25 3.75
N ALA A 53 -10.88 13.78 4.27
CA ALA A 53 -9.59 13.11 4.22
C ALA A 53 -9.44 12.11 5.39
N SER A 54 -8.67 11.05 5.17
CA SER A 54 -8.22 10.11 6.21
C SER A 54 -6.79 9.64 5.90
N VAL A 55 -6.23 8.72 6.70
CA VAL A 55 -4.86 8.19 6.57
C VAL A 55 -4.86 6.72 6.14
N HIS A 56 -3.76 6.24 5.55
CA HIS A 56 -3.60 4.84 5.09
C HIS A 56 -4.52 4.49 3.91
N ASP A 57 -4.39 5.25 2.82
CA ASP A 57 -5.31 5.16 1.70
C ASP A 57 -5.11 3.90 0.83
N VAL A 58 -6.21 3.43 0.25
CA VAL A 58 -6.26 2.42 -0.82
C VAL A 58 -7.01 2.94 -2.05
N ILE A 59 -6.99 4.26 -2.25
CA ILE A 59 -7.66 4.95 -3.36
C ILE A 59 -6.68 5.43 -4.42
N GLY A 60 -5.43 5.69 -4.03
CA GLY A 60 -4.34 5.99 -4.95
C GLY A 60 -3.77 4.74 -5.63
N THR A 61 -2.84 4.95 -6.56
CA THR A 61 -2.10 3.89 -7.24
C THR A 61 -0.66 3.83 -6.74
N ARG A 62 0.13 4.89 -7.02
CA ARG A 62 1.49 5.22 -6.57
C ARG A 62 2.00 6.37 -7.43
N CYS A 63 2.90 7.22 -6.92
CA CYS A 63 3.65 8.10 -7.81
C CYS A 63 4.53 7.25 -8.75
N ASP A 64 4.54 7.61 -10.03
CA ASP A 64 5.14 6.80 -11.09
C ASP A 64 5.82 7.68 -12.15
N PRO A 65 6.88 7.19 -12.82
CA PRO A 65 7.64 7.98 -13.78
C PRO A 65 6.85 8.27 -15.06
N TYR A 66 5.85 7.45 -15.40
CA TYR A 66 5.07 7.59 -16.62
C TYR A 66 4.12 8.78 -16.53
N THR A 67 3.40 8.92 -15.42
CA THR A 67 2.56 10.08 -15.13
C THR A 67 3.42 11.35 -15.02
N GLY A 68 4.58 11.26 -14.37
CA GLY A 68 5.54 12.38 -14.31
C GLY A 68 5.97 12.86 -15.70
N ARG A 69 6.37 11.93 -16.58
CA ARG A 69 6.73 12.22 -17.97
C ARG A 69 5.57 12.80 -18.77
N LEU A 70 4.36 12.25 -18.61
CA LEU A 70 3.16 12.75 -19.30
C LEU A 70 2.85 14.21 -18.95
N LEU A 71 2.98 14.58 -17.67
CA LEU A 71 2.61 15.92 -17.18
C LEU A 71 3.71 16.97 -17.34
N THR A 72 4.98 16.58 -17.23
CA THR A 72 6.13 17.52 -17.18
C THR A 72 7.08 17.39 -18.36
N GLY A 73 7.03 16.27 -19.10
CA GLY A 73 7.98 15.92 -20.17
C GLY A 73 9.33 15.38 -19.67
N GLY A 74 9.61 15.41 -18.37
CA GLY A 74 10.88 14.96 -17.78
C GLY A 74 10.87 13.49 -17.34
N ASP A 75 12.06 12.89 -17.31
CA ASP A 75 12.28 11.57 -16.72
C ASP A 75 12.77 11.72 -15.28
N TYR A 76 12.00 11.18 -14.33
CA TYR A 76 12.36 11.13 -12.92
C TYR A 76 12.34 9.67 -12.43
N HIS A 77 13.42 9.21 -11.78
CA HIS A 77 13.65 7.79 -11.53
C HIS A 77 13.46 7.34 -10.07
N HIS A 78 13.07 8.26 -9.19
CA HIS A 78 12.91 7.99 -7.75
C HIS A 78 11.44 8.00 -7.27
N CYS A 79 10.49 7.88 -8.20
CA CYS A 79 9.09 7.59 -7.88
C CYS A 79 8.94 6.25 -7.14
N CYS A 80 7.91 6.12 -6.31
CA CYS A 80 7.57 4.88 -5.60
C CYS A 80 7.48 3.67 -6.53
N HIS A 81 6.88 3.85 -7.71
CA HIS A 81 6.86 2.82 -8.74
C HIS A 81 8.28 2.30 -9.07
N SER A 82 9.21 3.17 -9.43
CA SER A 82 10.58 2.80 -9.79
C SER A 82 11.36 2.24 -8.59
N ASN A 83 11.12 2.77 -7.39
CA ASN A 83 11.74 2.28 -6.16
C ASN A 83 11.33 0.82 -5.88
N LEU A 84 10.02 0.53 -5.96
CA LEU A 84 9.48 -0.82 -5.76
C LEU A 84 9.95 -1.79 -6.85
N THR A 85 9.96 -1.36 -8.12
CA THR A 85 10.48 -2.17 -9.24
C THR A 85 11.91 -2.61 -9.00
N ARG A 86 12.80 -1.66 -8.64
CA ARG A 86 14.22 -1.98 -8.36
C ARG A 86 14.37 -2.87 -7.12
N ALA A 87 13.63 -2.59 -6.05
CA ALA A 87 13.70 -3.37 -4.82
C ALA A 87 13.26 -4.82 -5.05
N LEU A 88 12.15 -5.04 -5.75
CA LEU A 88 11.65 -6.38 -6.08
C LEU A 88 12.61 -7.14 -7.00
N ALA A 89 13.12 -6.47 -8.03
CA ALA A 89 14.11 -7.04 -8.94
C ALA A 89 15.35 -7.53 -8.18
N ALA A 90 15.91 -6.70 -7.31
CA ALA A 90 17.08 -7.05 -6.49
C ALA A 90 16.78 -8.20 -5.51
N HIS A 91 15.63 -8.16 -4.82
CA HIS A 91 15.28 -9.17 -3.83
C HIS A 91 15.00 -10.56 -4.44
N ARG A 92 14.43 -10.61 -5.64
CA ARG A 92 14.02 -11.85 -6.32
C ARG A 92 14.96 -12.29 -7.44
N GLY A 93 15.98 -11.49 -7.76
CA GLY A 93 16.89 -11.76 -8.87
C GLY A 93 16.22 -11.69 -10.24
N LEU A 94 15.21 -10.83 -10.40
CA LEU A 94 14.41 -10.72 -11.63
C LEU A 94 14.95 -9.61 -12.55
N PRO A 95 14.80 -9.75 -13.88
CA PRO A 95 14.93 -8.63 -14.79
C PRO A 95 13.98 -7.49 -14.41
N LEU A 96 14.41 -6.23 -14.59
CA LEU A 96 13.61 -5.05 -14.23
C LEU A 96 12.20 -5.06 -14.87
N PRO A 97 12.01 -5.35 -16.17
CA PRO A 97 10.68 -5.35 -16.77
C PRO A 97 9.75 -6.43 -16.19
N GLU A 98 10.32 -7.57 -15.78
CA GLU A 98 9.54 -8.64 -15.14
C GLU A 98 9.11 -8.22 -13.74
N ALA A 99 10.03 -7.69 -12.93
CA ALA A 99 9.72 -7.18 -11.60
C ALA A 99 8.67 -6.04 -11.66
N GLU A 100 8.80 -5.13 -12.63
CA GLU A 100 7.88 -4.03 -12.83
C GLU A 100 6.43 -4.50 -13.04
N SER A 101 6.24 -5.59 -13.79
CA SER A 101 4.92 -6.17 -14.06
C SER A 101 4.22 -6.72 -12.80
N HIS A 102 4.99 -7.00 -11.76
CA HIS A 102 4.47 -7.44 -10.45
C HIS A 102 4.19 -6.28 -9.49
N VAL A 103 4.73 -5.08 -9.73
CA VAL A 103 4.42 -3.90 -8.93
C VAL A 103 2.96 -3.48 -9.15
N HIS A 104 2.21 -3.36 -8.05
CA HIS A 104 0.78 -3.15 -8.05
C HIS A 104 0.41 -1.84 -7.33
N ASP A 105 -0.88 -1.52 -7.31
CA ASP A 105 -1.41 -0.39 -6.54
C ASP A 105 -1.15 -0.61 -5.04
N VAL A 106 -0.87 0.47 -4.32
CA VAL A 106 -0.29 0.42 -2.98
C VAL A 106 -1.32 0.61 -1.88
N LEU A 107 -0.91 0.30 -0.65
CA LEU A 107 -1.43 0.95 0.55
C LEU A 107 -0.56 2.17 0.80
N ASN A 108 -1.13 3.37 0.76
CA ASN A 108 -0.40 4.61 1.02
C ASN A 108 -0.31 4.86 2.52
N VAL A 109 0.59 4.12 3.18
CA VAL A 109 0.84 4.21 4.62
C VAL A 109 1.19 5.65 5.02
N PHE A 110 0.50 6.18 6.04
CA PHE A 110 0.60 7.54 6.58
C PHE A 110 0.12 8.67 5.66
N MET A 111 -0.14 8.44 4.38
CA MET A 111 -0.58 9.50 3.48
C MET A 111 -1.99 9.95 3.85
N CYS A 112 -2.23 11.27 3.91
CA CYS A 112 -3.54 11.84 4.22
C CYS A 112 -4.25 12.33 2.95
N THR A 113 -5.34 11.66 2.57
CA THR A 113 -5.96 11.85 1.25
C THR A 113 -7.48 11.72 1.29
N GLY A 114 -8.14 12.12 0.21
CA GLY A 114 -9.57 11.95 0.05
C GLY A 114 -10.06 12.31 -1.34
N PHE A 115 -11.39 12.41 -1.48
CA PHE A 115 -12.03 12.96 -2.66
C PHE A 115 -12.73 14.28 -2.30
N THR A 116 -12.50 15.32 -3.08
CA THR A 116 -13.14 16.62 -2.86
C THR A 116 -14.66 16.48 -2.94
N ARG A 117 -15.38 17.10 -2.01
CA ARG A 117 -16.85 16.92 -1.92
C ARG A 117 -17.62 17.58 -3.07
N ASP A 118 -17.04 18.61 -3.68
CA ASP A 118 -17.64 19.40 -4.75
C ASP A 118 -17.43 18.78 -6.14
N THR A 119 -16.27 18.17 -6.39
CA THR A 119 -15.85 17.72 -7.72
C THR A 119 -15.46 16.23 -7.77
N GLY A 120 -15.30 15.56 -6.64
CA GLY A 120 -14.89 14.16 -6.57
C GLY A 120 -13.44 13.91 -6.99
N GLN A 121 -12.60 14.93 -6.98
CA GLN A 121 -11.19 14.83 -7.37
C GLN A 121 -10.35 14.28 -6.21
N TYR A 122 -9.38 13.42 -6.54
CA TYR A 122 -8.40 12.94 -5.57
C TYR A 122 -7.54 14.11 -5.08
N PHE A 123 -7.38 14.22 -3.76
CA PHE A 123 -6.50 15.22 -3.15
C PHE A 123 -5.63 14.58 -2.07
N MET A 124 -4.55 15.28 -1.75
CA MET A 124 -3.66 14.98 -0.64
C MET A 124 -3.48 16.22 0.24
N LYS A 125 -3.04 16.00 1.48
CA LYS A 125 -2.62 17.04 2.41
C LYS A 125 -1.49 16.52 3.29
N ALA A 126 -0.84 17.44 4.01
CA ALA A 126 0.21 17.12 4.96
C ALA A 126 -0.23 16.03 5.94
N SER A 127 0.56 14.97 6.03
CA SER A 127 0.31 13.83 6.92
C SER A 127 0.31 14.25 8.40
N PRO A 128 -0.60 13.70 9.23
CA PRO A 128 -0.56 13.88 10.67
C PRO A 128 0.57 13.08 11.35
N VAL A 129 1.25 12.16 10.64
CA VAL A 129 2.27 11.26 11.19
C VAL A 129 3.43 12.02 11.85
N ARG A 130 3.93 11.50 12.96
CA ARG A 130 5.11 11.99 13.68
C ARG A 130 6.09 10.84 13.94
N PRO A 131 7.38 11.14 14.18
CA PRO A 131 8.33 10.12 14.60
C PRO A 131 7.81 9.37 15.85
N GLY A 132 7.68 8.05 15.75
CA GLY A 132 7.11 7.20 16.79
C GLY A 132 5.72 6.64 16.45
N ASP A 133 5.00 7.25 15.50
CA ASP A 133 3.78 6.66 14.96
C ASP A 133 4.08 5.41 14.13
N TYR A 134 3.17 4.43 14.20
CA TYR A 134 3.29 3.18 13.47
C TYR A 134 1.93 2.60 13.07
N ILE A 135 1.98 1.69 12.11
CA ILE A 135 0.88 0.79 11.77
C ILE A 135 1.43 -0.63 11.77
N GLU A 136 0.76 -1.53 12.48
CA GLU A 136 1.23 -2.89 12.72
C GLU A 136 0.31 -3.91 12.06
N PHE A 137 0.92 -4.97 11.52
CA PHE A 137 0.22 -6.01 10.78
C PHE A 137 0.57 -7.39 11.32
N VAL A 138 -0.44 -8.27 11.37
CA VAL A 138 -0.19 -9.71 11.36
C VAL A 138 -0.16 -10.21 9.92
N ALA A 139 0.89 -10.95 9.56
CA ALA A 139 0.97 -11.62 8.27
C ALA A 139 0.10 -12.89 8.29
N GLU A 140 -0.93 -12.92 7.44
CA GLU A 140 -1.89 -14.04 7.37
C GLU A 140 -1.32 -15.21 6.57
N ILE A 141 -0.40 -14.92 5.64
CA ILE A 141 0.37 -15.87 4.85
C ILE A 141 1.84 -15.44 4.82
N ASP A 142 2.73 -16.23 4.21
CA ASP A 142 4.10 -15.79 3.93
C ASP A 142 4.09 -14.64 2.90
N LEU A 143 4.74 -13.53 3.25
CA LEU A 143 4.75 -12.31 2.43
C LEU A 143 6.16 -11.90 2.00
N VAL A 144 6.24 -11.35 0.78
CA VAL A 144 7.32 -10.44 0.39
C VAL A 144 6.77 -9.03 0.53
N VAL A 145 7.33 -8.25 1.45
CA VAL A 145 6.89 -6.86 1.71
C VAL A 145 7.84 -5.90 1.00
N GLY A 146 7.29 -5.05 0.13
CA GLY A 146 8.00 -3.95 -0.52
C GLY A 146 7.52 -2.61 0.03
N LEU A 147 8.43 -1.77 0.49
CA LEU A 147 8.15 -0.43 1.00
C LEU A 147 9.03 0.60 0.28
N SER A 148 8.43 1.72 -0.12
CA SER A 148 9.13 2.86 -0.69
C SER A 148 8.86 4.09 0.16
N ALA A 149 9.91 4.73 0.67
CA ALA A 149 9.80 6.10 1.19
C ALA A 149 9.50 7.04 0.01
N CYS A 150 8.32 7.66 0.03
CA CYS A 150 7.85 8.48 -1.08
C CYS A 150 8.70 9.76 -1.22
N PRO A 151 9.12 10.15 -2.44
CA PRO A 151 9.83 11.42 -2.66
C PRO A 151 8.96 12.65 -2.37
N GLY A 152 7.64 12.48 -2.20
CA GLY A 152 6.75 13.55 -1.74
C GLY A 152 6.81 13.84 -0.24
N GLY A 153 7.64 13.12 0.54
CA GLY A 153 7.75 13.28 1.98
C GLY A 153 6.41 13.08 2.68
N ASP A 154 5.97 14.09 3.44
CA ASP A 154 4.67 14.11 4.14
C ASP A 154 3.48 14.44 3.22
N CYS A 155 3.72 14.59 1.91
CA CYS A 155 2.72 14.96 0.90
C CYS A 155 2.07 16.33 1.13
N SER A 156 2.78 17.25 1.80
CA SER A 156 2.37 18.66 1.94
C SER A 156 2.59 19.49 0.66
N SER A 157 3.34 18.96 -0.31
CA SER A 157 3.78 19.61 -1.54
C SER A 157 3.55 18.71 -2.77
N GLU A 158 4.12 19.05 -3.93
CA GLU A 158 4.00 18.28 -5.18
C GLU A 158 4.64 16.88 -5.12
N HIS A 159 4.16 15.96 -5.97
CA HIS A 159 4.73 14.62 -6.15
C HIS A 159 5.88 14.60 -7.18
N SER A 160 6.68 13.52 -7.15
CA SER A 160 7.73 13.24 -8.16
C SER A 160 8.80 14.34 -8.26
N SER A 161 9.23 14.89 -7.12
CA SER A 161 10.30 15.87 -7.02
C SER A 161 11.20 15.57 -5.83
N ASP A 162 12.42 16.12 -5.83
CA ASP A 162 13.36 16.04 -4.70
C ASP A 162 13.25 17.24 -3.75
N THR A 163 12.16 18.02 -3.84
CA THR A 163 12.00 19.26 -3.08
C THR A 163 11.46 19.03 -1.67
N ALA A 164 10.68 17.98 -1.48
CA ALA A 164 10.08 17.66 -0.18
C ALA A 164 11.14 17.08 0.77
N ALA A 165 11.03 17.47 2.05
CA ALA A 165 11.84 16.85 3.09
C ALA A 165 11.41 15.38 3.25
N CYS A 166 12.32 14.47 2.90
CA CYS A 166 12.09 13.03 2.96
C CYS A 166 12.81 12.42 4.16
N TYR A 167 12.18 11.42 4.77
CA TYR A 167 12.68 10.72 5.95
C TYR A 167 12.63 9.21 5.72
N PRO A 168 13.50 8.43 6.39
CA PRO A 168 13.45 6.97 6.31
C PRO A 168 12.18 6.43 6.95
N LEU A 169 11.72 5.29 6.45
CA LEU A 169 10.72 4.43 7.09
C LEU A 169 11.42 3.18 7.63
N VAL A 170 10.96 2.67 8.76
CA VAL A 170 11.51 1.48 9.41
C VAL A 170 10.48 0.36 9.34
N ILE A 171 10.94 -0.85 9.02
CA ILE A 171 10.16 -2.09 9.15
C ILE A 171 10.83 -2.93 10.22
N GLU A 172 10.06 -3.30 11.23
CA GLU A 172 10.45 -4.27 12.24
C GLU A 172 9.62 -5.54 12.07
N VAL A 173 10.24 -6.71 12.31
CA VAL A 173 9.57 -8.01 12.15
C VAL A 173 9.64 -8.75 13.48
N TYR A 174 8.46 -9.07 14.01
CA TYR A 174 8.31 -9.75 15.29
C TYR A 174 7.89 -11.21 15.06
N ASP A 175 8.47 -12.12 15.85
CA ASP A 175 8.04 -13.52 15.90
C ASP A 175 7.10 -13.72 17.10
N PRO A 176 5.81 -14.05 16.90
CA PRO A 176 4.87 -14.28 18.01
C PRO A 176 5.16 -15.58 18.78
N GLY A 177 6.17 -16.36 18.36
CA GLY A 177 6.61 -17.58 19.02
C GLY A 177 5.88 -18.84 18.53
N HIS A 178 6.49 -20.00 18.79
CA HIS A 178 6.04 -21.28 18.24
C HIS A 178 4.58 -21.61 18.57
N ALA A 179 4.13 -21.33 19.80
CA ALA A 179 2.76 -21.63 20.22
C ALA A 179 1.71 -20.84 19.43
N ALA A 180 1.93 -19.54 19.22
CA ALA A 180 1.05 -18.71 18.41
C ALA A 180 1.06 -19.15 16.94
N ARG A 181 2.23 -19.48 16.38
CA ARG A 181 2.33 -20.00 15.00
C ARG A 181 1.58 -21.31 14.79
N GLN A 182 1.53 -22.20 15.78
CA GLN A 182 0.76 -23.46 15.70
C GLN A 182 -0.76 -23.24 15.78
N GLN A 183 -1.20 -22.13 16.39
CA GLN A 183 -2.61 -21.76 16.46
C GLN A 183 -3.07 -20.99 15.21
N HIS A 184 -2.14 -20.44 14.44
CA HIS A 184 -2.45 -19.69 13.22
C HIS A 184 -3.02 -20.61 12.14
N SER A 185 -4.23 -20.30 11.69
CA SER A 185 -4.85 -20.98 10.55
C SER A 185 -4.68 -20.12 9.30
N VAL A 186 -3.72 -20.49 8.46
CA VAL A 186 -3.48 -19.85 7.16
C VAL A 186 -4.77 -19.84 6.31
N PRO A 187 -5.26 -18.67 5.86
CA PRO A 187 -6.46 -18.60 5.07
C PRO A 187 -6.28 -19.27 3.70
N ALA A 188 -7.22 -20.14 3.34
CA ALA A 188 -7.23 -20.77 2.02
C ALA A 188 -7.60 -19.76 0.92
N PRO A 189 -7.09 -19.91 -0.32
CA PRO A 189 -7.59 -19.15 -1.46
C PRO A 189 -9.10 -19.35 -1.67
N SER A 190 -9.71 -18.43 -2.39
CA SER A 190 -11.13 -18.44 -2.76
C SER A 190 -11.54 -19.77 -3.36
N ARG A 191 -12.69 -20.27 -2.89
CA ARG A 191 -13.27 -21.55 -3.33
C ARG A 191 -14.22 -21.40 -4.52
N TYR A 192 -14.27 -20.22 -5.14
CA TYR A 192 -15.03 -20.04 -6.37
C TYR A 192 -14.57 -21.08 -7.40
N ASP A 193 -15.52 -21.74 -8.06
CA ASP A 193 -15.24 -22.92 -8.92
C ASP A 193 -14.43 -22.59 -10.17
N ARG A 194 -14.29 -21.29 -10.49
CA ARG A 194 -13.60 -20.75 -11.68
C ARG A 194 -14.13 -21.32 -12.99
N ARG A 195 -15.36 -21.84 -12.98
CA ARG A 195 -16.04 -22.33 -14.17
C ARG A 195 -16.61 -21.19 -14.99
N HIS A 196 -16.85 -20.03 -14.37
CA HIS A 196 -17.36 -18.85 -15.08
C HIS A 196 -18.65 -19.13 -15.87
N GLY A 197 -19.45 -20.10 -15.43
CA GLY A 197 -20.68 -20.54 -16.09
C GLY A 197 -20.50 -21.61 -17.18
N THR A 198 -19.31 -22.19 -17.34
CA THR A 198 -19.01 -23.29 -18.29
C THR A 198 -18.58 -24.58 -17.62
#